data_AF-A0A943A7K6-F1
#
_entry.id   AF-A0A943A7K6-F1
#
_cell.length_a   1.000
_cell.length_b   1.000
_cell.length_c   1.000
_cell.angle_alpha   90.00
_cell.angle_beta   90.00
_cell.angle_gamma   90.00
#
_symmetry.space_group_name_H-M   'P 1'
#
loop_
_entity.id
_entity.type
_entity.pdbx_description
1 polymer ?
#
loop_
_entity_poly.entity_id
_entity_poly.type
_entity_poly.pdbx_seq_one_letter_code
_entity_poly.pdbx_strand_id
1 'polypeptide(L)'
;MKKAIPIILASIMLLCMFTGCSSKNSSVVGTWYSDQDDESVLLLKKDNTYTDGSWLSTGEFFVEENTVVMVGPLDGTHKLKIEQEDGQMILRYYDRDSEIPRTFYKSADQAQTARDARKEAERIAAEEQAAAELKELEDGLIGYWYTDSRSPIEFTQDGLYIEYTADGIQQGKYQVLSGSELSVTKADGSEVNLNAQFEEDGTLRLDYDSYTKAEPLALSTDLLLGEWYASTDYEGNPSREYFDNGTYAIKSLFPEYVSDTIINYTVEDKNHFMSYSADSPDKMTGWAYLSKTETDYQLYWSHTEKNFAGSYTSLVFLSRPISDN
;
A
#
# COMPACT_ATOMS: atom_id res chain seq x y z
N MET A 1 29.64 59.66 8.67
CA MET A 1 29.23 60.26 9.96
C MET A 1 28.96 59.14 10.95
N LYS A 2 29.66 59.17 12.11
CA LYS A 2 29.42 58.46 13.39
C LYS A 2 29.43 56.92 13.35
N LYS A 3 30.03 56.16 14.27
CA LYS A 3 31.14 56.28 15.24
C LYS A 3 31.30 54.83 15.76
N ALA A 4 32.52 54.46 16.15
CA ALA A 4 32.90 53.15 16.67
C ALA A 4 32.37 52.84 18.11
N ILE A 5 32.03 51.56 18.37
CA ILE A 5 32.49 50.60 19.44
C ILE A 5 32.37 51.04 20.93
N PRO A 6 32.41 50.15 21.98
CA PRO A 6 31.76 48.86 22.35
C PRO A 6 30.86 49.04 23.62
N ILE A 7 30.48 47.98 24.39
CA ILE A 7 30.64 47.83 25.89
C ILE A 7 29.57 46.96 26.62
N ILE A 8 30.08 45.98 27.41
CA ILE A 8 29.56 45.34 28.68
C ILE A 8 28.37 44.36 28.55
N LEU A 9 28.48 43.05 28.83
CA LEU A 9 28.89 42.29 30.03
C LEU A 9 27.93 42.46 31.23
N ALA A 10 26.89 41.63 31.33
CA ALA A 10 26.17 41.43 32.59
C ALA A 10 25.68 39.98 32.71
N SER A 11 26.52 39.16 33.32
CA SER A 11 26.10 37.96 34.04
C SER A 11 25.08 38.37 35.09
N ILE A 12 23.83 37.92 34.96
CA ILE A 12 22.85 37.98 36.05
C ILE A 12 22.50 36.54 36.38
N MET A 13 23.29 36.01 37.33
CA MET A 13 22.90 34.91 38.20
C MET A 13 21.73 35.43 39.05
N LEU A 14 20.50 35.18 38.62
CA LEU A 14 19.32 35.52 39.41
C LEU A 14 19.02 34.39 40.37
N LEU A 15 19.65 34.47 41.54
CA LEU A 15 19.34 33.68 42.72
C LEU A 15 17.98 34.15 43.27
N CYS A 16 16.87 33.63 42.75
CA CYS A 16 15.56 33.79 43.37
C CYS A 16 15.40 32.72 44.45
N MET A 17 15.85 33.05 45.67
CA MET A 17 15.42 32.33 46.87
C MET A 17 13.90 32.47 47.02
N PHE A 18 13.15 31.47 46.58
CA PHE A 18 11.77 31.27 47.00
C PHE A 18 11.76 30.48 48.32
N THR A 19 11.99 31.19 49.42
CA THR A 19 11.57 30.71 50.74
C THR A 19 10.07 30.99 50.90
N GLY A 20 9.27 29.94 50.73
CA GLY A 20 7.92 29.89 51.30
C GLY A 20 6.80 29.43 50.36
N CYS A 21 6.58 28.11 50.27
CA CYS A 21 5.31 27.49 50.69
C CYS A 21 5.47 25.95 50.72
N SER A 22 5.96 25.43 51.85
CA SER A 22 6.31 24.01 52.06
C SER A 22 5.12 23.03 52.06
N SER A 23 3.87 23.47 51.85
CA SER A 23 2.68 22.63 51.99
C SER A 23 2.12 22.04 50.68
N LYS A 24 2.48 22.57 49.51
CA LYS A 24 1.99 22.06 48.21
C LYS A 24 2.96 21.05 47.55
N ASN A 25 4.27 21.27 47.68
CA ASN A 25 5.26 20.33 47.11
C ASN A 25 5.27 18.97 47.82
N SER A 26 4.81 18.88 49.07
CA SER A 26 4.89 17.64 49.86
C SER A 26 4.04 16.49 49.33
N SER A 27 2.96 16.77 48.57
CA SER A 27 2.10 15.71 48.01
C SER A 27 2.73 15.02 46.79
N VAL A 28 3.50 15.76 45.99
CA VAL A 28 4.14 15.24 44.78
C VAL A 28 5.51 14.63 45.05
N VAL A 29 6.21 15.03 46.12
CA VAL A 29 7.49 14.44 46.53
C VAL A 29 7.41 12.91 46.65
N GLY A 30 8.45 12.23 46.19
CA GLY A 30 8.57 10.77 46.22
C GLY A 30 8.95 10.18 44.86
N THR A 31 8.92 8.86 44.80
CA THR A 31 9.21 8.08 43.59
C THR A 31 7.95 7.93 42.74
N TRP A 32 8.14 7.98 41.43
CA TRP A 32 7.13 7.93 40.40
C TRP A 32 7.63 7.02 39.27
N TYR A 33 6.76 6.13 38.79
CA TYR A 33 7.10 5.09 37.82
C TYR A 33 6.32 5.33 36.53
N SER A 34 7.03 5.40 35.40
CA SER A 34 6.51 5.67 34.06
C SER A 34 5.73 4.50 33.47
N ASP A 35 4.66 4.75 32.71
CA ASP A 35 3.92 3.77 31.89
C ASP A 35 4.59 3.44 30.54
N GLN A 36 5.79 3.94 30.29
CA GLN A 36 6.55 3.71 29.06
C GLN A 36 7.55 2.57 29.18
N ASP A 37 7.97 2.03 28.02
CA ASP A 37 8.89 0.89 27.93
C ASP A 37 10.33 1.19 28.38
N ASP A 38 10.70 2.47 28.47
CA ASP A 38 11.96 2.88 29.08
C ASP A 38 11.97 2.78 30.61
N GLU A 39 10.83 2.36 31.19
CA GLU A 39 10.59 2.12 32.61
C GLU A 39 11.11 3.26 33.51
N SER A 40 11.03 4.50 33.01
CA SER A 40 11.62 5.63 33.73
C SER A 40 11.10 5.76 35.15
N VAL A 41 12.02 6.08 36.07
CA VAL A 41 11.73 6.33 37.48
C VAL A 41 12.08 7.77 37.82
N LEU A 42 11.05 8.58 38.02
CA LEU A 42 11.17 9.98 38.41
C LEU A 42 11.15 10.08 39.95
N LEU A 43 12.19 10.69 40.52
CA LEU A 43 12.28 10.96 41.95
C LEU A 43 12.22 12.47 42.20
N LEU A 44 11.13 12.93 42.80
CA LEU A 44 10.94 14.32 43.24
C LEU A 44 11.38 14.43 44.70
N LYS A 45 12.45 15.17 45.00
CA LYS A 45 13.04 15.28 46.35
C LYS A 45 12.49 16.48 47.12
N LYS A 46 12.62 16.43 48.45
CA LYS A 46 12.14 17.51 49.36
C LYS A 46 12.89 18.83 49.21
N ASP A 47 14.09 18.81 48.62
CA ASP A 47 14.92 19.99 48.36
C ASP A 47 14.60 20.67 47.02
N ASN A 48 13.47 20.31 46.38
CA ASN A 48 13.02 20.80 45.07
C ASN A 48 13.94 20.41 43.90
N THR A 49 14.76 19.35 44.05
CA THR A 49 15.48 18.73 42.93
C THR A 49 14.79 17.45 42.47
N TYR A 50 14.98 17.08 41.21
CA TYR A 50 14.51 15.80 40.68
C TYR A 50 15.62 15.02 39.98
N THR A 51 15.52 13.70 39.99
CA THR A 51 16.33 12.79 39.18
C THR A 51 15.41 11.86 38.41
N ASP A 52 15.82 11.49 37.20
CA ASP A 52 15.08 10.57 36.34
C ASP A 52 16.03 9.52 35.76
N GLY A 53 15.52 8.31 35.53
CA GLY A 53 16.34 7.14 35.19
C GLY A 53 16.66 7.00 33.71
N SER A 54 15.84 7.57 32.81
CA SER A 54 15.97 7.29 31.37
C SER A 54 15.41 8.37 30.44
N TRP A 55 14.48 9.21 30.89
CA TRP A 55 13.79 10.22 30.09
C TRP A 55 14.36 11.64 30.26
N LEU A 56 14.57 12.08 31.51
CA LEU A 56 14.96 13.47 31.81
C LEU A 56 16.36 13.59 32.41
N SER A 57 16.98 14.74 32.20
CA SER A 57 18.18 15.12 32.94
C SER A 57 17.83 15.51 34.38
N THR A 58 18.81 15.48 35.29
CA THR A 58 18.61 15.94 36.68
C THR A 58 18.47 17.46 36.71
N GLY A 59 17.49 17.98 37.46
CA GLY A 59 17.21 19.40 37.52
C GLY A 59 16.46 19.84 38.77
N GLU A 60 15.83 21.01 38.68
CA GLU A 60 14.98 21.57 39.72
C GLU A 60 13.51 21.47 39.33
N PHE A 61 12.61 21.30 40.30
CA PHE A 61 11.18 21.31 40.05
C PHE A 61 10.44 22.22 41.02
N PHE A 62 9.28 22.70 40.60
CA PHE A 62 8.34 23.42 41.44
C PHE A 62 6.91 23.09 41.03
N VAL A 63 5.94 23.35 41.92
CA VAL A 63 4.52 23.09 41.65
C VAL A 63 3.80 24.41 41.44
N GLU A 64 3.25 24.61 40.25
CA GLU A 64 2.34 25.71 39.92
C GLU A 64 0.93 25.17 39.82
N GLU A 65 0.06 25.60 40.73
CA GLU A 65 -1.33 25.15 40.83
C GLU A 65 -1.47 23.63 40.88
N ASN A 66 -1.69 23.02 39.71
CA ASN A 66 -1.92 21.60 39.51
C ASN A 66 -0.92 21.00 38.48
N THR A 67 0.23 21.64 38.31
CA THR A 67 1.29 21.23 37.39
C THR A 67 2.62 21.17 38.12
N VAL A 68 3.35 20.07 37.94
CA VAL A 68 4.77 19.97 38.28
C VAL A 68 5.55 20.52 37.09
N VAL A 69 6.27 21.62 37.31
CA VAL A 69 7.18 22.21 36.33
C VAL A 69 8.59 21.77 36.66
N MET A 70 9.26 21.11 35.71
CA MET A 70 10.61 20.57 35.85
C MET A 70 11.53 21.34 34.90
N VAL A 71 12.65 21.84 35.42
CA VAL A 71 13.63 22.61 34.66
C VAL A 71 14.98 21.91 34.76
N GLY A 72 15.39 21.31 33.65
CA GLY A 72 16.68 20.67 33.52
C GLY A 72 17.65 21.46 32.63
N PRO A 73 18.96 21.34 32.86
CA PRO A 73 19.97 22.14 32.16
C PRO A 73 20.17 21.75 30.69
N LEU A 74 19.75 20.55 30.26
CA LEU A 74 19.99 20.01 28.93
C LEU A 74 18.72 19.82 28.10
N ASP A 75 17.64 19.46 28.78
CA ASP A 75 16.32 19.07 28.26
C ASP A 75 15.30 20.22 28.33
N GLY A 76 15.61 21.28 29.08
CA GLY A 76 14.78 22.48 29.15
C GLY A 76 13.64 22.35 30.17
N THR A 77 12.44 22.79 29.80
CA THR A 77 11.28 22.80 30.72
C THR A 77 10.26 21.75 30.31
N HIS A 78 9.89 20.88 31.25
CA HIS A 78 8.83 19.88 31.11
C HIS A 78 7.73 20.10 32.13
N LYS A 79 6.49 19.76 31.75
CA LYS A 79 5.31 19.97 32.59
C LYS A 79 4.52 18.67 32.74
N LEU A 80 4.28 18.30 33.99
CA LEU A 80 3.40 17.18 34.33
C LEU A 80 2.15 17.70 35.02
N LYS A 81 0.97 17.40 34.49
CA LYS A 81 -0.32 17.68 35.12
C LYS A 81 -0.51 16.70 36.27
N ILE A 82 -0.91 17.21 37.42
CA ILE A 82 -1.30 16.42 38.57
C ILE A 82 -2.77 16.03 38.36
N GLU A 83 -3.07 14.75 38.18
CA GLU A 83 -4.43 14.26 37.94
C GLU A 83 -4.81 13.18 38.95
N GLN A 84 -6.08 12.77 38.91
CA GLN A 84 -6.61 11.67 39.73
C GLN A 84 -7.15 10.60 38.79
N GLU A 85 -6.68 9.36 38.98
CA GLU A 85 -7.15 8.16 38.29
C GLU A 85 -7.44 7.10 39.35
N ASP A 86 -8.66 6.56 39.36
CA ASP A 86 -9.13 5.61 40.38
C ASP A 86 -8.91 6.05 41.84
N GLY A 87 -8.99 7.36 42.10
CA GLY A 87 -8.76 7.96 43.41
C GLY A 87 -7.30 7.99 43.86
N GLN A 88 -6.36 7.70 42.95
CA GLN A 88 -4.92 7.84 43.14
C GLN A 88 -4.38 9.01 42.33
N MET A 89 -3.40 9.71 42.90
CA MET A 89 -2.72 10.79 42.19
C MET A 89 -1.78 10.22 41.12
N ILE A 90 -1.87 10.76 39.91
CA ILE A 90 -0.95 10.48 38.80
C ILE A 90 -0.29 11.79 38.32
N LEU A 91 0.86 11.67 37.65
CA LEU A 91 1.46 12.79 36.92
C LEU A 91 1.44 12.51 35.42
N ARG A 92 0.65 13.26 34.66
CA ARG A 92 0.52 13.10 33.21
C ARG A 92 1.37 14.12 32.49
N TYR A 93 2.28 13.67 31.65
CA TYR A 93 3.02 14.56 30.77
C TYR A 93 2.06 15.21 29.78
N TYR A 94 2.09 16.53 29.74
CA TYR A 94 1.32 17.33 28.79
C TYR A 94 2.20 18.46 28.27
N ASP A 95 3.09 18.16 27.34
CA ASP A 95 3.66 19.22 26.50
C ASP A 95 4.16 18.64 25.17
N ARG A 96 3.84 19.36 24.09
CA ARG A 96 4.06 19.10 22.65
C ARG A 96 3.31 17.96 21.97
N ASP A 97 2.77 18.30 20.79
CA ASP A 97 2.12 17.43 19.80
C ASP A 97 3.03 16.31 19.22
N SER A 98 4.30 16.21 19.67
CA SER A 98 5.32 15.35 19.06
C SER A 98 6.04 14.41 20.04
N GLU A 99 5.67 14.38 21.32
CA GLU A 99 6.28 13.47 22.29
C GLU A 99 5.32 12.37 22.70
N ILE A 100 5.89 11.18 22.96
CA ILE A 100 5.13 10.02 23.43
C ILE A 100 4.46 10.43 24.75
N PRO A 101 3.12 10.36 24.88
CA PRO A 101 2.43 10.70 26.12
C PRO A 101 2.92 9.78 27.23
N ARG A 102 3.10 10.31 28.45
CA ARG A 102 3.61 9.55 29.59
C ARG A 102 2.75 9.79 30.82
N THR A 103 2.48 8.73 31.56
CA THR A 103 1.81 8.80 32.85
C THR A 103 2.72 8.19 33.90
N PHE A 104 2.92 8.92 34.99
CA PHE A 104 3.68 8.45 36.13
C PHE A 104 2.76 8.11 37.30
N TYR A 105 3.00 6.93 37.88
CA TYR A 105 2.26 6.36 38.99
C TYR A 105 3.12 6.32 40.26
N LYS A 106 2.51 6.44 41.44
CA LYS A 106 3.22 6.27 42.72
C LYS A 106 3.65 4.81 42.98
N SER A 107 3.04 3.85 42.30
CA SER A 107 3.30 2.41 42.45
C SER A 107 3.94 1.85 41.18
N ALA A 108 5.00 1.04 41.36
CA ALA A 108 5.60 0.28 40.27
C ALA A 108 4.60 -0.72 39.65
N ASP A 109 3.75 -1.33 40.47
CA ASP A 109 2.72 -2.30 40.03
C ASP A 109 1.65 -1.62 39.17
N GLN A 110 1.27 -0.37 39.50
CA GLN A 110 0.32 0.41 38.69
C GLN A 110 0.94 0.77 37.34
N ALA A 111 2.19 1.22 37.33
CA ALA A 111 2.91 1.53 36.10
C ALA A 111 3.08 0.28 35.22
N GLN A 112 3.36 -0.89 35.82
CA GLN A 112 3.41 -2.17 35.09
C GLN A 112 2.04 -2.54 34.52
N THR A 113 0.98 -2.42 35.30
CA THR A 113 -0.40 -2.69 34.83
C THR A 113 -0.76 -1.78 33.65
N ALA A 114 -0.40 -0.49 33.71
CA ALA A 114 -0.61 0.45 32.62
C ALA A 114 0.21 0.08 31.36
N ARG A 115 1.48 -0.34 31.52
CA ARG A 115 2.32 -0.85 30.42
C ARG A 115 1.69 -2.06 29.74
N ASP A 116 1.26 -3.04 30.53
CA ASP A 116 0.68 -4.28 30.01
C ASP A 116 -0.65 -4.00 29.30
N ALA A 117 -1.50 -3.13 29.86
CA ALA A 117 -2.74 -2.70 29.24
C ALA A 117 -2.50 -1.94 27.91
N ARG A 118 -1.50 -1.06 27.85
CA ARG A 118 -1.11 -0.36 26.61
C ARG A 118 -0.65 -1.34 25.54
N LYS A 119 0.26 -2.26 25.87
CA LYS A 119 0.77 -3.27 24.93
C LYS A 119 -0.35 -4.17 24.40
N GLU A 120 -1.28 -4.55 25.26
CA GLU A 120 -2.43 -5.34 24.86
C GLU A 120 -3.37 -4.54 23.94
N ALA A 121 -3.63 -3.27 24.25
CA ALA A 121 -4.42 -2.39 23.38
C ALA A 121 -3.74 -2.17 22.01
N GLU A 122 -2.42 -1.97 21.99
CA GLU A 122 -1.62 -1.87 20.75
C GLU A 122 -1.68 -3.17 19.94
N ARG A 123 -1.57 -4.34 20.59
CA ARG A 123 -1.70 -5.65 19.93
C ARG A 123 -3.08 -5.83 19.31
N ILE A 124 -4.15 -5.52 20.05
CA ILE A 124 -5.54 -5.61 19.56
C ILE A 124 -5.73 -4.67 18.37
N ALA A 125 -5.28 -3.42 18.47
CA ALA A 125 -5.39 -2.45 17.39
C ALA A 125 -4.61 -2.90 16.14
N ALA A 126 -3.41 -3.47 16.30
CA ALA A 126 -2.63 -4.02 15.20
C ALA A 126 -3.29 -5.24 14.55
N GLU A 127 -3.92 -6.12 15.33
CA GLU A 127 -4.67 -7.27 14.82
C GLU A 127 -5.95 -6.83 14.08
N GLU A 128 -6.67 -5.85 14.60
CA GLU A 128 -7.84 -5.26 13.94
C GLU A 128 -7.45 -4.57 12.63
N GLN A 129 -6.35 -3.82 12.63
CA GLN A 129 -5.82 -3.20 11.41
C GLN A 129 -5.39 -4.26 10.39
N ALA A 130 -4.62 -5.27 10.80
CA ALA A 130 -4.18 -6.34 9.90
C ALA A 130 -5.36 -7.14 9.32
N ALA A 131 -6.41 -7.38 10.12
CA ALA A 131 -7.62 -8.04 9.65
C ALA A 131 -8.42 -7.17 8.67
N ALA A 132 -8.44 -5.84 8.88
CA ALA A 132 -9.08 -4.90 7.96
C ALA A 132 -8.33 -4.84 6.62
N GLU A 133 -7.00 -4.72 6.64
CA GLU A 133 -6.16 -4.72 5.44
C GLU A 133 -6.26 -6.05 4.66
N LEU A 134 -6.26 -7.18 5.37
CA LEU A 134 -6.44 -8.50 4.77
C LEU A 134 -7.78 -8.57 4.03
N LYS A 135 -8.87 -8.16 4.69
CA LYS A 135 -10.21 -8.20 4.13
C LYS A 135 -10.38 -7.25 2.94
N GLU A 136 -9.80 -6.05 3.04
CA GLU A 136 -9.81 -5.08 1.94
C GLU A 136 -9.15 -5.66 0.69
N LEU A 137 -8.01 -6.34 0.84
CA LEU A 137 -7.35 -7.01 -0.26
C LEU A 137 -8.18 -8.20 -0.80
N GLU A 138 -8.74 -9.04 0.08
CA GLU A 138 -9.61 -10.15 -0.32
C GLU A 138 -10.82 -9.68 -1.14
N ASP A 139 -11.54 -8.67 -0.66
CA ASP A 139 -12.73 -8.12 -1.33
C ASP A 139 -12.35 -7.38 -2.62
N GLY A 140 -11.22 -6.65 -2.61
CA GLY A 140 -10.74 -5.87 -3.74
C GLY A 140 -10.30 -6.74 -4.92
N LEU A 141 -9.60 -7.85 -4.65
CA LEU A 141 -9.05 -8.75 -5.67
C LEU A 141 -10.13 -9.38 -6.53
N ILE A 142 -11.33 -9.60 -5.99
CA ILE A 142 -12.39 -10.32 -6.71
C ILE A 142 -12.74 -9.58 -8.02
N GLY A 143 -12.66 -10.31 -9.12
CA GLY A 143 -12.96 -9.82 -10.47
C GLY A 143 -11.89 -10.20 -11.49
N TYR A 144 -12.14 -9.77 -12.72
CA TYR A 144 -11.25 -9.96 -13.87
C TYR A 144 -10.36 -8.74 -14.04
N TRP A 145 -9.09 -9.01 -14.36
CA TRP A 145 -8.00 -8.04 -14.37
C TRP A 145 -7.21 -8.18 -15.67
N TYR A 146 -7.11 -7.08 -16.40
CA TYR A 146 -6.46 -7.00 -17.70
C TYR A 146 -5.17 -6.19 -17.60
N THR A 147 -4.15 -6.59 -18.37
CA THR A 147 -2.92 -5.82 -18.57
C THR A 147 -2.48 -5.97 -20.03
N ASP A 148 -1.68 -5.02 -20.53
CA ASP A 148 -1.14 -5.02 -21.89
C ASP A 148 0.23 -5.69 -21.99
N SER A 149 0.75 -6.23 -20.88
CA SER A 149 2.06 -6.89 -20.79
C SER A 149 1.99 -8.42 -20.65
N ARG A 150 0.86 -8.96 -20.18
CA ARG A 150 0.68 -10.36 -19.77
C ARG A 150 -0.75 -10.85 -19.92
N SER A 151 -0.91 -12.17 -19.83
CA SER A 151 -2.21 -12.84 -19.73
C SER A 151 -3.12 -12.15 -18.68
N PRO A 152 -4.39 -11.88 -19.03
CA PRO A 152 -5.39 -11.49 -18.06
C PRO A 152 -5.58 -12.56 -16.98
N ILE A 153 -6.02 -12.12 -15.82
CA ILE A 153 -6.24 -12.97 -14.64
C ILE A 153 -7.60 -12.69 -14.01
N GLU A 154 -8.13 -13.63 -13.25
CA GLU A 154 -9.35 -13.43 -12.48
C GLU A 154 -9.23 -14.11 -11.11
N PHE A 155 -9.67 -13.39 -10.08
CA PHE A 155 -9.83 -13.91 -8.73
C PHE A 155 -11.32 -14.05 -8.44
N THR A 156 -11.74 -15.24 -8.03
CA THR A 156 -13.15 -15.52 -7.73
C THR A 156 -13.41 -15.56 -6.23
N GLN A 157 -14.64 -15.28 -5.83
CA GLN A 157 -15.04 -15.29 -4.42
C GLN A 157 -14.84 -16.66 -3.72
N ASP A 158 -14.88 -17.76 -4.47
CA ASP A 158 -14.65 -19.11 -3.95
C ASP A 158 -13.16 -19.52 -3.91
N GLY A 159 -12.25 -18.56 -4.11
CA GLY A 159 -10.81 -18.74 -3.94
C GLY A 159 -10.12 -19.36 -5.17
N LEU A 160 -10.71 -19.23 -6.37
CA LEU A 160 -10.06 -19.66 -7.61
C LEU A 160 -9.25 -18.52 -8.21
N TYR A 161 -8.09 -18.89 -8.71
CA TYR A 161 -7.24 -18.03 -9.53
C TYR A 161 -7.28 -18.55 -10.96
N ILE A 162 -7.69 -17.72 -11.91
CA ILE A 162 -7.88 -18.11 -13.30
C ILE A 162 -6.91 -17.29 -14.17
N GLU A 163 -6.06 -17.98 -14.94
CA GLU A 163 -5.17 -17.35 -15.92
C GLU A 163 -5.70 -17.62 -17.33
N TYR A 164 -5.88 -16.54 -18.09
CA TYR A 164 -6.30 -16.60 -19.49
C TYR A 164 -5.06 -16.70 -20.37
N THR A 165 -4.54 -17.91 -20.56
CA THR A 165 -3.24 -18.13 -21.19
C THR A 165 -3.35 -18.39 -22.69
N ALA A 166 -2.18 -18.40 -23.35
CA ALA A 166 -2.06 -18.77 -24.74
C ALA A 166 -2.41 -20.24 -25.05
N ASP A 167 -2.42 -21.11 -24.05
CA ASP A 167 -2.78 -22.53 -24.16
C ASP A 167 -4.23 -22.79 -23.71
N GLY A 168 -4.97 -21.74 -23.34
CA GLY A 168 -6.31 -21.80 -22.81
C GLY A 168 -6.42 -21.31 -21.37
N ILE A 169 -7.59 -21.50 -20.79
CA ILE A 169 -7.88 -21.11 -19.41
C ILE A 169 -7.21 -22.10 -18.46
N GLN A 170 -6.34 -21.60 -17.58
CA GLN A 170 -5.74 -22.38 -16.49
C GLN A 170 -6.37 -21.97 -15.17
N GLN A 171 -6.72 -22.95 -14.33
CA GLN A 171 -7.38 -22.70 -13.06
C GLN A 171 -6.56 -23.26 -11.91
N GLY A 172 -6.24 -22.38 -10.99
CA GLY A 172 -5.59 -22.64 -9.73
C GLY A 172 -6.45 -22.22 -8.55
N LYS A 173 -5.80 -22.01 -7.41
CA LYS A 173 -6.39 -21.44 -6.19
C LYS A 173 -5.54 -20.29 -5.69
N TYR A 174 -6.14 -19.39 -4.95
CA TYR A 174 -5.40 -18.37 -4.22
C TYR A 174 -5.83 -18.27 -2.77
N GLN A 175 -4.95 -17.71 -1.96
CA GLN A 175 -5.21 -17.31 -0.59
C GLN A 175 -4.47 -16.02 -0.29
N VAL A 176 -5.15 -15.04 0.30
CA VAL A 176 -4.50 -13.84 0.84
C VAL A 176 -3.88 -14.19 2.19
N LEU A 177 -2.59 -13.91 2.35
CA LEU A 177 -1.81 -14.23 3.54
C LEU A 177 -1.68 -13.03 4.49
N SER A 178 -1.61 -11.83 3.92
CA SER A 178 -1.54 -10.55 4.65
C SER A 178 -2.04 -9.41 3.76
N GLY A 179 -2.08 -8.17 4.27
CA GLY A 179 -2.57 -6.99 3.54
C GLY A 179 -1.85 -6.65 2.21
N SER A 180 -0.78 -7.38 1.84
CA SER A 180 -0.20 -7.28 0.49
C SER A 180 0.37 -8.58 -0.06
N GLU A 181 0.27 -9.70 0.64
CA GLU A 181 0.86 -10.97 0.21
C GLU A 181 -0.24 -11.99 -0.07
N LEU A 182 -0.14 -12.68 -1.20
CA LEU A 182 -1.03 -13.78 -1.55
C LEU A 182 -0.23 -14.98 -2.07
N SER A 183 -0.74 -16.17 -1.82
CA SER A 183 -0.23 -17.41 -2.39
C SER A 183 -1.17 -17.89 -3.49
N VAL A 184 -0.61 -18.27 -4.63
CA VAL A 184 -1.32 -18.89 -5.74
C VAL A 184 -0.79 -20.30 -5.95
N THR A 185 -1.68 -21.28 -5.88
CA THR A 185 -1.43 -22.64 -6.38
C THR A 185 -1.89 -22.71 -7.83
N LYS A 186 -0.97 -22.83 -8.78
CA LYS A 186 -1.27 -22.92 -10.22
C LYS A 186 -1.93 -24.26 -10.58
N ALA A 187 -2.42 -24.34 -11.82
CA ALA A 187 -3.07 -25.55 -12.35
C ALA A 187 -2.16 -26.79 -12.36
N ASP A 188 -0.84 -26.60 -12.47
CA ASP A 188 0.17 -27.67 -12.41
C ASP A 188 0.54 -28.10 -10.98
N GLY A 189 -0.05 -27.45 -9.96
CA GLY A 189 0.19 -27.69 -8.54
C GLY A 189 1.40 -26.94 -7.98
N SER A 190 2.10 -26.12 -8.78
CA SER A 190 3.16 -25.24 -8.27
C SER A 190 2.57 -24.11 -7.44
N GLU A 191 3.27 -23.71 -6.39
CA GLU A 191 2.89 -22.59 -5.52
C GLU A 191 3.83 -21.41 -5.75
N VAL A 192 3.24 -20.21 -5.84
CA VAL A 192 3.96 -18.95 -5.96
C VAL A 192 3.39 -17.94 -4.97
N ASN A 193 4.26 -17.14 -4.35
CA ASN A 193 3.84 -15.99 -3.56
C ASN A 193 3.96 -14.74 -4.43
N LEU A 194 2.91 -13.94 -4.42
CA LEU A 194 2.81 -12.70 -5.17
C LEU A 194 2.55 -11.54 -4.21
N ASN A 195 3.06 -10.36 -4.52
CA ASN A 195 2.70 -9.13 -3.83
C ASN A 195 1.56 -8.42 -4.57
N ALA A 196 0.49 -8.07 -3.88
CA ALA A 196 -0.65 -7.36 -4.45
C ALA A 196 -0.95 -6.07 -3.68
N GLN A 197 -1.14 -4.97 -4.41
CA GLN A 197 -1.49 -3.67 -3.84
C GLN A 197 -2.43 -2.93 -4.79
N PHE A 198 -3.40 -2.21 -4.24
CA PHE A 198 -4.22 -1.30 -5.03
C PHE A 198 -3.61 0.09 -5.04
N GLU A 199 -3.53 0.68 -6.22
CA GLU A 199 -3.19 2.09 -6.40
C GLU A 199 -4.43 2.98 -6.16
N GLU A 200 -4.24 4.29 -5.97
CA GLU A 200 -5.33 5.24 -5.70
C GLU A 200 -6.41 5.28 -6.79
N ASP A 201 -6.06 4.92 -8.03
CA ASP A 201 -6.98 4.88 -9.18
C ASP A 201 -7.74 3.55 -9.32
N GLY A 202 -7.52 2.59 -8.41
CA GLY A 202 -8.13 1.26 -8.44
C GLY A 202 -7.38 0.24 -9.29
N THR A 203 -6.23 0.59 -9.87
CA THR A 203 -5.32 -0.35 -10.54
C THR A 203 -4.77 -1.35 -9.53
N LEU A 204 -4.75 -2.64 -9.90
CA LEU A 204 -4.10 -3.69 -9.14
C LEU A 204 -2.64 -3.80 -9.59
N ARG A 205 -1.69 -3.52 -8.70
CA ARG A 205 -0.29 -3.88 -8.88
C ARG A 205 -0.07 -5.28 -8.35
N LEU A 206 0.27 -6.22 -9.23
CA LEU A 206 0.63 -7.59 -8.89
C LEU A 206 2.09 -7.82 -9.26
N ASP A 207 2.94 -7.95 -8.24
CA ASP A 207 4.40 -7.84 -8.31
C ASP A 207 4.85 -6.56 -9.04
N TYR A 208 5.25 -6.70 -10.31
CA TYR A 208 5.74 -5.61 -11.15
C TYR A 208 4.73 -5.18 -12.23
N ASP A 209 3.65 -5.95 -12.40
CA ASP A 209 2.68 -5.75 -13.47
C ASP A 209 1.47 -4.97 -12.95
N SER A 210 0.96 -4.05 -13.79
CA SER A 210 -0.19 -3.22 -13.47
C SER A 210 -1.42 -3.72 -14.23
N TYR A 211 -2.49 -3.99 -13.48
CA TYR A 211 -3.71 -4.56 -14.00
C TYR A 211 -4.89 -3.61 -13.79
N THR A 212 -5.67 -3.40 -14.85
CA THR A 212 -6.92 -2.65 -14.83
C THR A 212 -8.09 -3.61 -14.64
N LYS A 213 -9.04 -3.26 -13.78
CA LYS A 213 -10.26 -4.05 -13.60
C LYS A 213 -11.12 -4.00 -14.86
N ALA A 214 -11.62 -5.15 -15.30
CA ALA A 214 -12.45 -5.26 -16.49
C ALA A 214 -13.56 -6.30 -16.30
N GLU A 215 -14.57 -6.26 -17.16
CA GLU A 215 -15.64 -7.26 -17.24
C GLU A 215 -15.34 -8.20 -18.42
N PRO A 216 -15.23 -9.52 -18.20
CA PRO A 216 -15.03 -10.46 -19.28
C PRO A 216 -16.29 -10.55 -20.14
N LEU A 217 -16.11 -10.56 -21.47
CA LEU A 217 -17.17 -10.64 -22.45
C LEU A 217 -17.08 -11.94 -23.23
N ALA A 218 -18.23 -12.49 -23.61
CA ALA A 218 -18.26 -13.58 -24.57
C ALA A 218 -17.66 -13.09 -25.90
N LEU A 219 -16.71 -13.86 -26.43
CA LEU A 219 -16.11 -13.53 -27.72
C LEU A 219 -17.18 -13.65 -28.81
N SER A 220 -17.42 -12.54 -29.51
CA SER A 220 -18.40 -12.43 -30.60
C SER A 220 -17.75 -11.76 -31.79
N THR A 221 -17.95 -12.32 -32.99
CA THR A 221 -17.47 -11.73 -34.24
C THR A 221 -18.00 -10.32 -34.44
N ASP A 222 -19.22 -10.02 -33.98
CA ASP A 222 -19.82 -8.70 -34.09
C ASP A 222 -19.11 -7.67 -33.20
N LEU A 223 -18.66 -8.09 -32.01
CA LEU A 223 -17.91 -7.22 -31.10
C LEU A 223 -16.48 -6.97 -31.61
N LEU A 224 -15.93 -7.89 -32.41
CA LEU A 224 -14.61 -7.73 -33.03
C LEU A 224 -14.62 -6.68 -34.15
N LEU A 225 -15.73 -6.44 -34.84
CA LEU A 225 -15.74 -5.56 -36.04
C LEU A 225 -15.22 -4.14 -35.76
N GLY A 226 -14.36 -3.62 -36.64
CA GLY A 226 -13.86 -2.24 -36.59
C GLY A 226 -12.37 -2.11 -36.34
N GLU A 227 -11.94 -0.88 -36.04
CA GLU A 227 -10.53 -0.54 -35.82
C GLU A 227 -10.14 -0.81 -34.36
N TRP A 228 -9.01 -1.48 -34.18
CA TRP A 228 -8.38 -1.80 -32.92
C TRP A 228 -6.94 -1.28 -32.90
N TYR A 229 -6.49 -0.87 -31.73
CA TYR A 229 -5.16 -0.31 -31.50
C TYR A 229 -4.33 -1.29 -30.67
N ALA A 230 -3.23 -1.78 -31.23
CA ALA A 230 -2.28 -2.58 -30.47
C ALA A 230 -1.46 -1.70 -29.53
N SER A 231 -0.95 -2.31 -28.45
CA SER A 231 0.12 -1.69 -27.66
C SER A 231 1.32 -1.37 -28.57
N THR A 232 1.90 -0.19 -28.35
CA THR A 232 2.86 0.43 -29.27
C THR A 232 4.10 -0.44 -29.49
N ASP A 233 4.67 -0.39 -30.70
CA ASP A 233 6.00 -0.95 -30.95
C ASP A 233 7.10 -0.21 -30.16
N TYR A 234 8.35 -0.70 -30.25
CA TYR A 234 9.52 -0.10 -29.59
C TYR A 234 9.77 1.38 -29.98
N GLU A 235 9.16 1.86 -31.08
CA GLU A 235 9.26 3.24 -31.57
C GLU A 235 8.02 4.08 -31.25
N GLY A 236 7.05 3.54 -30.51
CA GLY A 236 5.85 4.25 -30.07
C GLY A 236 4.73 4.31 -31.12
N ASN A 237 4.82 3.56 -32.22
CA ASN A 237 3.77 3.53 -33.23
C ASN A 237 2.80 2.37 -32.94
N PRO A 238 1.50 2.63 -32.70
CA PRO A 238 0.52 1.56 -32.54
C PRO A 238 0.27 0.91 -33.90
N SER A 239 0.49 -0.39 -34.01
CA SER A 239 -0.08 -1.14 -35.12
C SER A 239 -1.62 -1.09 -34.99
N ARG A 240 -2.29 -1.00 -36.13
CA ARG A 240 -3.75 -0.95 -36.18
C ARG A 240 -4.27 -2.18 -36.87
N GLU A 241 -5.24 -2.80 -36.26
CA GLU A 241 -5.91 -3.97 -36.81
C GLU A 241 -7.35 -3.60 -37.12
N TYR A 242 -7.79 -3.88 -38.35
CA TYR A 242 -9.17 -3.65 -38.76
C TYR A 242 -9.86 -4.99 -38.98
N PHE A 243 -10.81 -5.32 -38.13
CA PHE A 243 -11.59 -6.56 -38.21
C PHE A 243 -12.85 -6.35 -39.05
N ASP A 244 -13.06 -7.25 -39.99
CA ASP A 244 -14.27 -7.40 -40.80
C ASP A 244 -14.76 -8.86 -40.72
N ASN A 245 -15.91 -9.17 -41.31
CA ASN A 245 -16.52 -10.49 -41.20
C ASN A 245 -15.65 -11.60 -41.84
N GLY A 246 -14.89 -12.31 -40.98
CA GLY A 246 -14.03 -13.44 -41.36
C GLY A 246 -12.62 -13.05 -41.80
N THR A 247 -12.27 -11.76 -41.77
CA THR A 247 -10.91 -11.27 -42.07
C THR A 247 -10.52 -10.11 -41.18
N TYR A 248 -9.24 -9.98 -40.84
CA TYR A 248 -8.71 -8.74 -40.27
C TYR A 248 -7.49 -8.27 -41.08
N ALA A 249 -7.28 -6.96 -41.08
CA ALA A 249 -6.16 -6.33 -41.79
C ALA A 249 -5.22 -5.67 -40.78
N ILE A 250 -3.95 -6.06 -40.80
CA ILE A 250 -2.87 -5.36 -40.09
C ILE A 250 -2.41 -4.21 -40.99
N LYS A 251 -2.65 -2.97 -40.54
CA LYS A 251 -2.31 -1.78 -41.32
C LYS A 251 -0.80 -1.57 -41.36
N SER A 252 -0.28 -1.34 -42.57
CA SER A 252 1.11 -0.99 -42.76
C SER A 252 1.41 0.40 -42.16
N LEU A 253 2.49 0.50 -41.39
CA LEU A 253 3.04 1.79 -40.95
C LEU A 253 3.62 2.60 -42.12
N PHE A 254 3.91 1.94 -43.24
CA PHE A 254 4.53 2.50 -44.43
C PHE A 254 3.70 2.14 -45.68
N PRO A 255 2.45 2.65 -45.81
CA PRO A 255 1.52 2.22 -46.85
C PRO A 255 2.00 2.54 -48.27
N GLU A 256 2.96 3.46 -48.42
CA GLU A 256 3.59 3.78 -49.71
C GLU A 256 4.60 2.73 -50.17
N TYR A 257 5.04 1.84 -49.26
CA TYR A 257 6.11 0.87 -49.49
C TYR A 257 5.67 -0.58 -49.26
N VAL A 258 4.75 -0.81 -48.32
CA VAL A 258 4.29 -2.14 -47.90
C VAL A 258 2.77 -2.13 -47.83
N SER A 259 2.14 -3.11 -48.48
CA SER A 259 0.68 -3.31 -48.43
C SER A 259 0.22 -3.83 -47.06
N ASP A 260 -1.01 -3.54 -46.70
CA ASP A 260 -1.67 -4.15 -45.55
C ASP A 260 -1.64 -5.68 -45.64
N THR A 261 -1.47 -6.34 -44.49
CA THR A 261 -1.54 -7.80 -44.41
C THR A 261 -2.97 -8.20 -44.10
N ILE A 262 -3.59 -9.00 -44.98
CA ILE A 262 -4.97 -9.49 -44.80
C ILE A 262 -4.90 -10.93 -44.32
N ILE A 263 -5.57 -11.20 -43.20
CA ILE A 263 -5.56 -12.50 -42.55
C ILE A 263 -7.01 -12.96 -42.38
N ASN A 264 -7.29 -14.17 -42.83
CA ASN A 264 -8.60 -14.79 -42.59
C ASN A 264 -8.65 -15.29 -41.15
N TYR A 265 -9.81 -15.17 -40.51
CA TYR A 265 -10.00 -15.72 -39.18
C TYR A 265 -11.35 -16.39 -38.98
N THR A 266 -11.39 -17.31 -38.03
CA THR A 266 -12.61 -17.91 -37.50
C THR A 266 -12.49 -18.02 -35.99
N VAL A 267 -13.56 -17.66 -35.29
CA VAL A 267 -13.72 -17.92 -33.86
C VAL A 267 -14.49 -19.23 -33.72
N GLU A 268 -13.83 -20.24 -33.18
CA GLU A 268 -14.43 -21.53 -32.86
C GLU A 268 -14.97 -21.54 -31.42
N ASP A 269 -15.63 -22.64 -31.04
CA ASP A 269 -16.18 -22.81 -29.69
C ASP A 269 -15.11 -22.55 -28.61
N LYS A 270 -15.56 -21.97 -27.49
CA LYS A 270 -14.73 -21.70 -26.30
C LYS A 270 -13.53 -20.79 -26.60
N ASN A 271 -13.72 -19.69 -27.33
CA ASN A 271 -12.68 -18.66 -27.51
C ASN A 271 -11.44 -19.12 -28.31
N HIS A 272 -11.51 -20.26 -28.99
CA HIS A 272 -10.42 -20.73 -29.82
C HIS A 272 -10.38 -19.90 -31.12
N PHE A 273 -9.28 -19.19 -31.32
CA PHE A 273 -9.09 -18.27 -32.42
C PHE A 273 -8.19 -18.92 -33.47
N MET A 274 -8.69 -19.07 -34.68
CA MET A 274 -7.91 -19.58 -35.80
C MET A 274 -7.72 -18.47 -36.83
N SER A 275 -6.48 -18.28 -37.27
CA SER A 275 -6.15 -17.34 -38.33
C SER A 275 -5.21 -17.96 -39.37
N TYR A 276 -5.28 -17.49 -40.60
CA TYR A 276 -4.39 -17.93 -41.68
C TYR A 276 -4.30 -16.86 -42.78
N SER A 277 -3.08 -16.64 -43.28
CA SER A 277 -2.86 -15.78 -44.45
C SER A 277 -3.11 -16.58 -45.74
N ALA A 278 -3.57 -15.93 -46.80
CA ALA A 278 -3.63 -16.56 -48.12
C ALA A 278 -2.22 -16.90 -48.67
N ASP A 279 -1.21 -16.16 -48.20
CA ASP A 279 0.18 -16.25 -48.66
C ASP A 279 1.03 -17.22 -47.82
N SER A 280 0.49 -17.73 -46.69
CA SER A 280 1.13 -18.75 -45.86
C SER A 280 0.15 -19.87 -45.52
N PRO A 281 0.41 -21.13 -45.92
CA PRO A 281 -0.50 -22.25 -45.68
C PRO A 281 -0.57 -22.68 -44.21
N ASP A 282 0.33 -22.17 -43.36
CA ASP A 282 0.40 -22.56 -41.95
C ASP A 282 -0.69 -21.83 -41.15
N LYS A 283 -1.65 -22.61 -40.66
CA LYS A 283 -2.73 -22.10 -39.81
C LYS A 283 -2.17 -21.71 -38.45
N MET A 284 -2.43 -20.48 -38.06
CA MET A 284 -2.17 -19.96 -36.73
C MET A 284 -3.38 -20.27 -35.85
N THR A 285 -3.12 -20.80 -34.67
CA THR A 285 -4.15 -21.17 -33.69
C THR A 285 -3.76 -20.62 -32.33
N GLY A 286 -4.74 -20.17 -31.57
CA GLY A 286 -4.56 -19.79 -30.18
C GLY A 286 -5.89 -19.42 -29.55
N TRP A 287 -5.82 -18.56 -28.53
CA TRP A 287 -6.98 -18.22 -27.70
C TRP A 287 -7.17 -16.72 -27.68
N ALA A 288 -8.43 -16.28 -27.77
CA ALA A 288 -8.78 -14.87 -27.74
C ALA A 288 -9.81 -14.58 -26.64
N TYR A 289 -9.56 -13.55 -25.85
CA TYR A 289 -10.34 -13.20 -24.69
C TYR A 289 -10.71 -11.74 -24.78
N LEU A 290 -12.02 -11.48 -24.81
CA LEU A 290 -12.59 -10.15 -24.90
C LEU A 290 -12.99 -9.71 -23.50
N SER A 291 -12.71 -8.46 -23.17
CA SER A 291 -13.19 -7.81 -21.96
C SER A 291 -13.53 -6.35 -22.25
N LYS A 292 -14.15 -5.68 -21.30
CA LYS A 292 -14.37 -4.22 -21.33
C LYS A 292 -13.95 -3.58 -20.02
N THR A 293 -13.29 -2.44 -20.11
CA THR A 293 -13.11 -1.50 -19.01
C THR A 293 -14.26 -0.50 -19.01
N GLU A 294 -14.15 0.57 -18.21
CA GLU A 294 -15.10 1.69 -18.26
C GLU A 294 -15.06 2.42 -19.62
N THR A 295 -13.90 2.48 -20.26
CA THR A 295 -13.65 3.33 -21.44
C THR A 295 -13.42 2.56 -22.72
N ASP A 296 -13.00 1.29 -22.65
CA ASP A 296 -12.48 0.55 -23.79
C ASP A 296 -12.91 -0.91 -23.81
N TYR A 297 -13.08 -1.46 -25.00
CA TYR A 297 -12.99 -2.90 -25.22
C TYR A 297 -11.52 -3.32 -25.28
N GLN A 298 -11.20 -4.46 -24.68
CA GLN A 298 -9.86 -5.04 -24.65
C GLN A 298 -9.89 -6.44 -25.23
N LEU A 299 -9.00 -6.72 -26.18
CA LEU A 299 -8.81 -8.04 -26.76
C LEU A 299 -7.39 -8.50 -26.43
N TYR A 300 -7.31 -9.56 -25.62
CA TYR A 300 -6.08 -10.35 -25.49
C TYR A 300 -6.18 -11.56 -26.40
N TRP A 301 -5.14 -11.81 -27.17
CA TRP A 301 -5.09 -12.90 -28.12
C TRP A 301 -3.71 -13.57 -28.04
N SER A 302 -3.67 -14.89 -28.23
CA SER A 302 -2.45 -15.61 -28.59
C SER A 302 -2.53 -16.21 -29.99
N HIS A 303 -1.42 -16.25 -30.71
CA HIS A 303 -1.28 -17.12 -31.89
C HIS A 303 0.01 -17.91 -31.84
N THR A 304 -0.06 -19.18 -32.23
CA THR A 304 1.11 -20.04 -32.39
C THR A 304 1.37 -20.32 -33.86
N GLU A 305 2.56 -19.96 -34.34
CA GLU A 305 3.09 -20.35 -35.65
C GLU A 305 3.99 -21.57 -35.52
N LYS A 306 3.91 -22.51 -36.46
CA LYS A 306 4.82 -23.65 -36.54
C LYS A 306 5.65 -23.54 -37.81
N ASN A 307 6.95 -23.29 -37.65
CA ASN A 307 7.89 -23.21 -38.76
C ASN A 307 8.93 -24.34 -38.65
N PHE A 308 9.79 -24.50 -39.67
CA PHE A 308 10.86 -25.52 -39.68
C PHE A 308 11.84 -25.43 -38.49
N ALA A 309 11.92 -24.29 -37.81
CA ALA A 309 12.78 -24.04 -36.66
C ALA A 309 12.12 -24.33 -35.29
N GLY A 310 10.80 -24.57 -35.24
CA GLY A 310 10.04 -24.77 -34.00
C GLY A 310 8.68 -24.07 -34.00
N SER A 311 7.97 -24.13 -32.87
CA SER A 311 6.74 -23.37 -32.64
C SER A 311 7.04 -22.06 -31.90
N TYR A 312 6.43 -20.96 -32.34
CA TYR A 312 6.53 -19.66 -31.71
C TYR A 312 5.14 -19.15 -31.37
N THR A 313 4.93 -18.77 -30.12
CA THR A 313 3.67 -18.20 -29.64
C THR A 313 3.87 -16.71 -29.40
N SER A 314 3.03 -15.89 -30.03
CA SER A 314 3.00 -14.44 -29.83
C SER A 314 1.74 -14.04 -29.10
N LEU A 315 1.86 -13.01 -28.27
CA LEU A 315 0.76 -12.40 -27.53
C LEU A 315 0.43 -11.06 -28.15
N VAL A 316 -0.85 -10.79 -28.37
CA VAL A 316 -1.37 -9.57 -28.97
C VAL A 316 -2.37 -8.95 -27.99
N PHE A 317 -2.19 -7.66 -27.74
CA PHE A 317 -3.03 -6.86 -26.86
C PHE A 317 -3.59 -5.71 -27.67
N LEU A 318 -4.90 -5.71 -27.87
CA LEU A 318 -5.59 -4.66 -28.62
C LEU A 318 -6.62 -3.98 -27.73
N SER A 319 -6.79 -2.68 -27.95
CA SER A 319 -7.82 -1.86 -27.32
C SER A 319 -8.67 -1.16 -28.38
N ARG A 320 -9.93 -0.92 -28.06
CA ARG A 320 -10.84 -0.10 -28.87
C ARG A 320 -11.74 0.73 -27.94
N PRO A 321 -11.76 2.07 -28.07
CA PRO A 321 -12.66 2.91 -27.29
C PRO A 321 -14.11 2.49 -27.42
N ILE A 322 -14.83 2.52 -26.30
CA ILE A 322 -16.28 2.42 -26.29
C ILE A 322 -16.79 3.76 -26.84
N SER A 323 -17.20 3.77 -28.11
CA SER A 323 -17.84 4.95 -28.69
C SER A 323 -19.17 5.20 -27.96
N ASP A 324 -19.32 6.36 -27.33
CA ASP A 324 -20.63 6.86 -26.91
C ASP A 324 -21.55 6.87 -28.13
N ASN A 325 -22.56 5.99 -28.15
CA ASN A 325 -23.63 6.00 -29.15
C ASN A 325 -24.57 7.18 -28.93
#